data_AF-W2Z521-F1
#
_entry.id   AF-W2Z521-F1
#
_cell.length_a   1.000
_cell.length_b   1.000
_cell.length_c   1.000
_cell.angle_alpha   90.00
_cell.angle_beta   90.00
_cell.angle_gamma   90.00
#
_symmetry.space_group_name_H-M   'P 1'
#
loop_
_entity.id
_entity.type
_entity.pdbx_description
1 polymer ?
#
loop_
_entity_poly.entity_id
_entity_poly.type
_entity_poly.pdbx_seq_one_letter_code
_entity_poly.pdbx_strand_id
1 'polypeptide(L)'
;MYLIDGLLKPVRTPRARLAQTRSVLELVQLVLDPHILQAVELSSQRLNVRNKLKLLLVRLKDTGDEMSRLSLSVLVYFLSKSDDTKDYFDAQVIAAIVHALKQEDEQKECLKRKQAETLETSTTLVLDEFCLMQLDEDHAVFYAGDELQVSV
;
A
#
# COMPACT_ATOMS: atom_id res chain seq x y z
N MET A 1 -11.49 22.55 -19.69
CA MET A 1 -10.39 21.59 -19.96
C MET A 1 -9.22 21.85 -19.00
N TYR A 2 -9.45 21.84 -17.68
CA TYR A 2 -8.44 22.23 -16.67
C TYR A 2 -8.15 21.13 -15.63
N LEU A 3 -9.07 20.17 -15.45
CA LEU A 3 -8.97 19.16 -14.40
C LEU A 3 -7.82 18.17 -14.65
N ILE A 4 -7.83 17.49 -15.80
CA ILE A 4 -6.81 16.47 -16.12
C ILE A 4 -5.42 17.11 -16.20
N ASP A 5 -5.31 18.33 -16.73
CA ASP A 5 -4.05 19.07 -16.75
C ASP A 5 -3.52 19.39 -15.35
N GLY A 6 -4.42 19.71 -14.40
CA GLY A 6 -4.06 19.85 -12.99
C GLY A 6 -3.57 18.53 -12.38
N LEU A 7 -4.22 17.42 -12.73
CA LEU A 7 -3.87 16.07 -12.24
C LEU A 7 -2.52 15.56 -12.77
N LEU A 8 -2.05 16.05 -13.91
CA LEU A 8 -0.75 15.69 -14.48
C LEU A 8 0.43 16.46 -13.87
N LYS A 9 0.17 17.54 -13.12
CA LYS A 9 1.23 18.31 -12.47
C LYS A 9 1.86 17.51 -11.31
N PRO A 10 3.15 17.73 -11.02
CA PRO A 10 3.79 17.15 -9.84
C PRO A 10 3.23 17.78 -8.57
N VAL A 11 2.99 16.94 -7.56
CA VAL A 11 2.44 17.38 -6.28
C VAL A 11 3.49 17.24 -5.18
N ARG A 12 3.74 18.35 -4.47
CA ARG A 12 4.83 18.44 -3.48
C ARG A 12 4.34 18.52 -2.02
N THR A 13 3.08 18.88 -1.80
CA THR A 13 2.54 19.08 -0.44
C THR A 13 1.44 18.08 -0.12
N PRO A 14 1.28 17.67 1.16
CA PRO A 14 0.21 16.74 1.57
C PRO A 14 -1.19 17.27 1.25
N ARG A 15 -1.43 18.57 1.45
CA ARG A 15 -2.72 19.22 1.14
C ARG A 15 -3.03 19.17 -0.35
N ALA A 16 -2.03 19.40 -1.20
CA ALA A 16 -2.21 19.31 -2.65
C ALA A 16 -2.42 17.86 -3.11
N ARG A 17 -1.83 16.87 -2.43
CA ARG A 17 -2.11 15.44 -2.70
C ARG A 17 -3.57 15.11 -2.41
N LEU A 18 -4.08 15.51 -1.25
CA LEU A 18 -5.49 15.34 -0.90
C LEU A 18 -6.44 15.96 -1.93
N ALA A 19 -6.12 17.18 -2.40
CA ALA A 19 -6.90 17.83 -3.45
C ALA A 19 -6.82 17.04 -4.77
N GLN A 20 -5.65 16.54 -5.14
CA GLN A 20 -5.46 15.73 -6.34
C GLN A 20 -6.26 14.42 -6.26
N THR A 21 -6.21 13.70 -5.13
CA THR A 21 -7.00 12.48 -4.89
C THR A 21 -8.49 12.74 -5.06
N ARG A 22 -9.00 13.86 -4.51
CA ARG A 22 -10.40 14.27 -4.70
C ARG A 22 -10.71 14.55 -6.17
N SER A 23 -9.85 15.29 -6.86
CA SER A 23 -10.02 15.58 -8.30
C SER A 23 -9.97 14.32 -9.18
N VAL A 24 -9.22 13.27 -8.81
CA VAL A 24 -9.27 11.97 -9.50
C VAL A 24 -10.64 11.32 -9.31
N LEU A 25 -11.21 11.37 -8.11
CA LEU A 25 -12.54 10.81 -7.85
C LEU A 25 -13.66 11.62 -8.54
N GLU A 26 -13.53 12.94 -8.62
CA GLU A 26 -14.41 13.78 -9.44
C GLU A 26 -14.33 13.38 -10.92
N LEU A 27 -13.11 13.12 -11.42
CA LEU A 27 -12.93 12.64 -12.79
C LEU A 27 -13.59 11.29 -13.03
N VAL A 28 -13.58 10.37 -12.05
CA VAL A 28 -14.33 9.12 -12.11
C VAL A 28 -15.83 9.38 -12.29
N GLN A 29 -16.39 10.31 -11.52
CA GLN A 29 -17.81 10.68 -11.65
C GLN A 29 -18.12 11.25 -13.04
N LEU A 30 -17.24 12.09 -13.60
CA LEU A 30 -17.40 12.64 -14.94
C LEU A 30 -17.35 11.57 -16.03
N VAL A 31 -16.51 10.55 -15.87
CA VAL A 31 -16.42 9.42 -16.82
C VAL A 31 -17.65 8.51 -16.73
N LEU A 32 -18.34 8.49 -15.60
CA LEU A 32 -19.59 7.74 -15.42
C LEU A 32 -20.83 8.47 -15.97
N ASP A 33 -20.73 9.77 -16.23
CA ASP A 33 -21.83 10.53 -16.82
C ASP A 33 -21.89 10.29 -18.34
N PRO A 34 -22.95 9.62 -18.86
CA PRO A 34 -23.04 9.29 -20.27
C PRO A 34 -23.13 10.54 -21.16
N HIS A 35 -23.70 11.64 -20.68
CA HIS A 35 -23.79 12.88 -21.46
C HIS A 35 -22.44 13.56 -21.60
N ILE A 36 -21.62 13.52 -20.54
CA ILE A 36 -20.26 14.05 -20.58
C ILE A 36 -19.39 13.22 -21.49
N LEU A 37 -19.47 11.89 -21.38
CA LEU A 37 -18.70 10.98 -22.24
C LEU A 37 -19.07 11.17 -23.71
N GLN A 38 -20.37 11.24 -24.03
CA GLN A 38 -20.84 11.52 -25.38
C GLN A 38 -20.36 12.88 -25.90
N ALA A 39 -20.41 13.92 -25.06
CA ALA A 39 -19.92 15.25 -25.44
C ALA A 39 -18.41 15.26 -25.71
N VAL A 40 -17.63 14.52 -24.91
CA VAL A 40 -16.18 14.35 -25.13
C VAL A 40 -15.91 13.58 -26.42
N GLU A 41 -16.65 12.51 -26.68
CA GLU A 41 -16.48 11.64 -27.84
C GLU A 41 -16.75 12.36 -29.18
N LEU A 42 -17.74 13.24 -29.18
CA LEU A 42 -18.09 14.11 -30.32
C LEU A 42 -17.18 15.35 -30.43
N SER A 43 -16.39 15.65 -29.41
CA SER A 43 -15.52 16.81 -29.41
C SER A 43 -14.21 16.58 -30.18
N SER A 44 -13.62 17.66 -30.68
CA SER A 44 -12.24 17.65 -31.18
C SER A 44 -11.19 17.34 -30.10
N GLN A 45 -11.58 17.32 -28.83
CA GLN A 45 -10.70 17.04 -27.70
C GLN A 45 -10.64 15.56 -27.32
N ARG A 46 -11.44 14.67 -27.94
CA ARG A 46 -11.48 13.24 -27.62
C ARG A 46 -10.09 12.60 -27.46
N LEU A 47 -9.26 12.72 -28.49
CA LEU A 47 -7.91 12.14 -28.50
C LEU A 47 -7.02 12.75 -27.41
N ASN A 48 -7.17 14.05 -27.16
CA ASN A 48 -6.41 14.77 -26.15
C ASN A 48 -6.79 14.30 -24.73
N VAL A 49 -8.08 14.24 -24.44
CA VAL A 49 -8.61 13.72 -23.17
C VAL A 49 -8.15 12.28 -22.94
N ARG A 50 -8.27 11.42 -23.95
CA ARG A 50 -7.80 10.04 -23.89
C ARG A 50 -6.30 9.94 -23.60
N ASN A 51 -5.46 10.68 -24.32
CA ASN A 51 -4.01 10.66 -24.11
C ASN A 51 -3.62 11.15 -22.72
N LYS A 52 -4.31 12.17 -22.20
CA LYS A 52 -4.07 12.68 -20.85
C LYS A 52 -4.53 11.70 -19.78
N LEU A 53 -5.64 11.00 -19.99
CA LEU A 53 -6.08 9.91 -19.12
C LEU A 53 -5.04 8.80 -19.07
N LYS A 54 -4.54 8.35 -20.23
CA LYS A 54 -3.44 7.36 -20.29
C LYS A 54 -2.23 7.79 -19.49
N LEU A 55 -1.79 9.04 -19.70
CA LEU A 55 -0.64 9.59 -18.97
C LEU A 55 -0.90 9.62 -17.46
N LEU A 56 -2.12 9.92 -17.04
CA LEU A 56 -2.52 9.87 -15.64
C LEU A 56 -2.46 8.43 -15.08
N LEU A 57 -2.94 7.44 -15.84
CA LEU A 57 -2.90 6.04 -15.44
C LEU A 57 -1.46 5.49 -15.33
N VAL A 58 -0.55 5.92 -16.20
CA VAL A 58 0.87 5.52 -16.13
C VAL A 58 1.51 5.94 -14.79
N ARG A 59 1.03 7.01 -14.14
CA ARG A 59 1.55 7.44 -12.83
C ARG A 59 1.31 6.43 -11.70
N LEU A 60 0.46 5.42 -11.90
CA LEU A 60 0.26 4.33 -10.92
C LEU A 60 1.58 3.70 -10.47
N LYS A 61 2.55 3.55 -11.38
CA LYS A 61 3.85 2.96 -11.06
C LYS A 61 4.75 3.87 -10.22
N ASP A 62 4.54 5.18 -10.30
CA ASP A 62 5.40 6.21 -9.68
C ASP A 62 4.78 6.75 -8.37
N THR A 63 3.58 6.28 -8.00
CA THR A 63 2.80 6.80 -6.88
C THR A 63 3.07 6.02 -5.60
N GLY A 64 3.88 6.59 -4.70
CA GLY A 64 4.16 6.00 -3.39
C GLY A 64 3.06 6.21 -2.34
N ASP A 65 2.15 7.16 -2.55
CA ASP A 65 1.05 7.47 -1.61
C ASP A 65 -0.14 6.51 -1.81
N GLU A 66 -0.56 5.83 -0.75
CA GLU A 66 -1.61 4.80 -0.79
C GLU A 66 -2.96 5.34 -1.27
N MET A 67 -3.39 6.51 -0.78
CA MET A 67 -4.67 7.11 -1.19
C MET A 67 -4.65 7.52 -2.66
N SER A 68 -3.53 8.09 -3.12
CA SER A 68 -3.34 8.48 -4.51
C SER A 68 -3.38 7.24 -5.41
N ARG A 69 -2.65 6.18 -5.05
CA ARG A 69 -2.64 4.90 -5.77
C ARG A 69 -4.03 4.26 -5.80
N LEU A 70 -4.76 4.26 -4.68
CA LEU A 70 -6.13 3.76 -4.60
C LEU A 70 -7.08 4.54 -5.51
N SER A 71 -7.05 5.87 -5.48
CA SER A 71 -7.92 6.70 -6.32
C SER A 71 -7.69 6.49 -7.82
N LEU A 72 -6.43 6.32 -8.25
CA LEU A 72 -6.10 5.95 -9.63
C LEU A 72 -6.56 4.54 -9.97
N SER A 73 -6.50 3.61 -9.01
CA SER A 73 -6.98 2.23 -9.20
C SER A 73 -8.51 2.18 -9.36
N VAL A 74 -9.24 3.04 -8.66
CA VAL A 74 -10.69 3.22 -8.86
C VAL A 74 -10.97 3.73 -10.28
N LEU A 75 -10.20 4.70 -10.78
CA LEU A 75 -10.32 5.18 -12.16
C LEU A 75 -10.04 4.07 -13.18
N VAL A 76 -8.99 3.25 -12.97
CA VAL A 76 -8.73 2.06 -13.80
C VAL A 76 -9.93 1.13 -13.82
N TYR A 77 -10.50 0.82 -12.65
CA TYR A 77 -11.65 -0.07 -12.55
C TYR A 77 -12.82 0.42 -13.41
N PHE A 78 -13.20 1.69 -13.30
CA PHE A 78 -14.32 2.22 -14.08
C PHE A 78 -14.01 2.30 -15.58
N LEU A 79 -12.80 2.71 -15.97
CA LEU A 79 -12.41 2.72 -17.38
C LEU A 79 -12.38 1.31 -17.97
N SER A 80 -12.05 0.27 -17.18
CA SER A 80 -12.05 -1.14 -17.62
C SER A 80 -13.45 -1.72 -17.86
N LYS A 81 -14.48 -1.04 -17.35
CA LYS A 81 -15.88 -1.40 -17.56
C LYS A 81 -16.51 -0.67 -18.74
N SER A 82 -15.81 0.30 -19.34
CA SER A 82 -16.28 1.03 -20.51
C SER A 82 -16.11 0.21 -21.80
N ASP A 83 -16.97 0.44 -22.78
CA ASP A 83 -16.85 -0.21 -24.10
C ASP A 83 -15.54 0.17 -24.82
N ASP A 84 -14.99 1.35 -24.48
CA ASP A 84 -13.76 1.92 -25.04
C ASP A 84 -12.48 1.47 -24.31
N THR A 85 -12.55 0.41 -23.50
CA THR A 85 -11.43 -0.11 -22.70
C THR A 85 -10.12 -0.20 -23.50
N LYS A 86 -10.17 -0.79 -24.70
CA LYS A 86 -8.97 -1.01 -25.55
C LYS A 86 -8.20 0.27 -25.84
N ASP A 87 -8.89 1.39 -25.82
CA ASP A 87 -8.29 2.64 -26.17
C ASP A 87 -7.68 3.39 -24.99
N TYR A 88 -7.96 2.98 -23.75
CA TYR A 88 -7.32 3.51 -22.54
C TYR A 88 -6.16 2.64 -22.07
N PHE A 89 -6.21 1.32 -22.28
CA PHE A 89 -5.22 0.37 -21.75
C PHE A 89 -4.23 -0.10 -22.82
N ASP A 90 -3.28 0.75 -23.18
CA ASP A 90 -2.13 0.33 -23.99
C ASP A 90 -1.06 -0.40 -23.14
N ALA A 91 -0.03 -0.90 -23.81
CA ALA A 91 1.04 -1.68 -23.17
C ALA A 91 1.73 -0.93 -22.01
N GLN A 92 1.85 0.40 -22.08
CA GLN A 92 2.47 1.19 -21.02
C GLN A 92 1.55 1.29 -19.80
N VAL A 93 0.26 1.55 -20.04
CA VAL A 93 -0.74 1.59 -18.96
C VAL A 93 -0.86 0.23 -18.28
N ILE A 94 -0.93 -0.86 -19.06
CA ILE A 94 -0.98 -2.21 -18.52
C ILE A 94 0.27 -2.52 -17.69
N ALA A 95 1.47 -2.18 -18.19
CA ALA A 95 2.70 -2.37 -17.43
C ALA A 95 2.70 -1.58 -16.10
N ALA A 96 2.16 -0.36 -16.10
CA ALA A 96 2.04 0.45 -14.87
C ALA A 96 1.05 -0.17 -13.87
N ILE A 97 -0.08 -0.70 -14.33
CA ILE A 97 -1.04 -1.41 -13.48
C ILE A 97 -0.41 -2.67 -12.89
N VAL A 98 0.25 -3.49 -13.71
CA VAL A 98 0.95 -4.70 -13.24
C VAL A 98 2.03 -4.36 -12.22
N HIS A 99 2.80 -3.29 -12.44
CA HIS A 99 3.78 -2.82 -11.47
C HIS A 99 3.14 -2.43 -10.14
N ALA A 100 2.06 -1.64 -10.17
CA ALA A 100 1.35 -1.24 -8.95
C ALA A 100 0.75 -2.44 -8.20
N LEU A 101 0.23 -3.44 -8.92
CA LEU A 101 -0.29 -4.68 -8.31
C LEU A 101 0.82 -5.52 -7.67
N LYS A 102 1.98 -5.65 -8.32
CA LYS A 102 3.14 -6.35 -7.74
C LYS A 102 3.65 -5.65 -6.48
N GLN A 103 3.72 -4.32 -6.50
CA GLN A 103 4.12 -3.53 -5.35
C GLN A 103 3.16 -3.72 -4.15
N GLU A 104 1.85 -3.77 -4.40
CA GLU A 104 0.85 -4.05 -3.35
C GLU A 104 1.01 -5.46 -2.75
N ASP A 105 1.33 -6.46 -3.58
CA ASP A 105 1.54 -7.84 -3.12
C ASP A 105 2.81 -7.95 -2.25
N GLU A 106 3.91 -7.36 -2.70
CA GLU A 106 5.16 -7.28 -1.94
C GLU A 106 4.99 -6.53 -0.61
N GLN A 107 4.21 -5.45 -0.59
CA GLN A 107 3.92 -4.67 0.61
C GLN A 107 3.12 -5.50 1.62
N LYS A 108 2.14 -6.29 1.16
CA LYS A 108 1.37 -7.21 2.02
C LYS A 108 2.23 -8.31 2.62
N GLU A 109 3.10 -8.93 1.84
CA GLU A 109 4.01 -9.97 2.33
C GLU A 109 5.02 -9.41 3.35
N CYS A 110 5.55 -8.21 3.13
CA CYS A 110 6.39 -7.52 4.11
C CYS A 110 5.65 -7.25 5.43
N LEU A 111 4.39 -6.82 5.37
CA LEU A 111 3.58 -6.57 6.57
C LEU A 111 3.31 -7.86 7.36
N LYS A 112 3.04 -8.98 6.68
CA LYS A 112 2.85 -10.29 7.33
C LYS A 112 4.11 -10.74 8.06
N ARG A 113 5.29 -10.58 7.45
CA ARG A 113 6.58 -10.92 8.09
C ARG A 113 6.84 -10.06 9.32
N LYS A 114 6.61 -8.75 9.23
CA LYS A 114 6.74 -7.83 10.39
C LYS A 114 5.77 -8.17 11.52
N GLN A 115 4.55 -8.59 11.21
CA GLN A 115 3.59 -9.05 12.24
C GLN A 115 4.05 -10.35 12.91
N ALA A 116 4.63 -11.29 12.16
CA ALA A 116 5.21 -12.50 12.72
C ALA A 116 6.43 -12.19 13.61
N GLU A 117 7.34 -11.32 13.17
CA GLU A 117 8.50 -10.88 13.96
C GLU A 117 8.10 -10.15 15.24
N THR A 118 7.09 -9.26 15.17
CA THR A 118 6.61 -8.52 16.35
C THR A 118 5.99 -9.47 17.39
N LEU A 119 5.26 -10.49 16.92
CA LEU A 119 4.69 -11.52 17.78
C LEU A 119 5.77 -12.36 18.46
N GLU A 120 6.84 -12.73 17.74
CA GLU A 120 7.97 -13.47 18.32
C GLU A 120 8.75 -12.64 19.33
N THR A 121 9.03 -11.36 19.06
CA THR A 121 9.65 -10.49 20.08
C THR A 121 8.77 -10.30 21.32
N SER A 122 7.44 -10.23 21.16
CA SER A 122 6.52 -10.10 22.29
C SER A 122 6.49 -11.38 23.13
N THR A 123 6.51 -12.57 22.52
CA THR A 123 6.53 -13.84 23.27
C THR A 123 7.89 -14.10 23.93
N THR A 124 9.01 -13.72 23.31
CA THR A 124 10.32 -13.85 23.96
C THR A 124 10.47 -12.94 25.16
N LEU A 125 9.94 -11.71 25.12
CA LEU A 125 9.99 -10.80 26.28
C LEU A 125 9.14 -11.30 27.45
N VAL A 126 7.97 -11.88 27.16
CA VAL A 126 7.12 -12.50 28.20
C VAL A 126 7.79 -13.73 28.82
N LEU A 127 8.47 -14.55 28.02
CA LEU A 127 9.23 -15.69 28.53
C LEU A 127 10.46 -15.26 29.34
N ASP A 128 11.17 -14.22 28.91
CA ASP A 128 12.34 -13.69 29.63
C ASP A 128 11.93 -13.09 31.00
N GLU A 129 10.81 -12.35 31.06
CA GLU A 129 10.23 -11.86 32.32
C GLU A 129 9.76 -13.01 33.22
N PHE A 130 9.18 -14.07 32.65
CA PHE A 130 8.79 -15.26 33.41
C PHE A 130 9.99 -16.05 33.94
N CYS A 131 11.07 -16.16 33.17
CA CYS A 131 12.31 -16.82 33.60
C CYS A 131 13.06 -16.04 34.69
N LEU A 132 12.99 -14.70 34.67
CA LEU A 132 13.59 -13.86 35.71
C LEU A 132 12.82 -13.91 37.05
N MET A 133 11.54 -14.26 37.06
CA MET A 133 10.75 -14.41 38.29
C MET A 133 10.87 -15.79 38.97
N GLN A 134 11.59 -16.76 38.40
CA GLN A 134 11.74 -18.11 38.96
C GLN A 134 13.05 -18.35 39.73
N LEU A 135 13.84 -17.31 40.02
CA LEU A 135 15.16 -17.45 40.66
C LEU A 135 15.25 -16.99 42.13
N ASP A 136 14.12 -16.81 42.81
CA ASP A 136 14.07 -16.48 44.25
C ASP A 136 13.30 -17.54 45.08
N GLU A 137 13.62 -18.82 44.90
CA GLU A 137 13.35 -19.81 45.96
C GLU A 137 14.67 -20.45 46.43
N ASP A 138 15.10 -19.98 47.60
CA ASP A 138 16.17 -20.54 48.41
C ASP A 138 16.04 -22.07 48.55
N HIS A 139 16.89 -22.82 47.87
CA HIS A 139 17.15 -24.22 48.20
C HIS A 139 18.45 -24.33 48.99
N ALA A 140 18.35 -23.99 50.27
CA ALA A 140 19.32 -24.41 51.28
C ALA A 140 19.23 -25.94 51.45
N VAL A 141 19.97 -26.69 50.63
CA VAL A 141 20.20 -28.12 50.89
C VAL A 141 21.28 -28.24 51.97
N PHE A 142 20.79 -28.40 53.20
CA PHE A 142 21.55 -28.84 54.36
C PHE A 142 22.25 -30.19 54.06
N TYR A 143 23.58 -30.23 54.11
CA TYR A 143 24.32 -31.46 54.39
C TYR A 143 24.95 -31.33 55.76
N ALA A 144 24.35 -31.98 56.74
CA ALA A 144 24.93 -32.19 58.07
C ALA A 144 25.79 -33.46 58.06
N GLY A 145 27.01 -33.34 58.59
CA GLY A 145 27.77 -34.38 59.31
C GLY A 145 28.19 -35.64 58.56
N ASP A 146 29.49 -35.83 58.34
CA ASP A 146 30.29 -36.60 59.29
C ASP A 146 31.79 -36.53 58.98
N GLU A 147 32.57 -36.32 60.03
CA GLU A 147 34.03 -36.35 60.06
C GLU A 147 34.54 -37.77 59.73
N LEU A 148 35.39 -37.90 58.71
CA LEU A 148 36.27 -39.06 58.55
C LEU A 148 37.71 -38.59 58.67
N GLN A 149 38.27 -38.89 59.84
CA GLN A 149 39.64 -38.60 60.25
C GLN A 149 40.64 -39.23 59.27
N VAL A 150 41.60 -38.42 58.83
CA VAL A 150 42.81 -38.88 58.14
C VAL A 150 43.79 -39.37 59.20
N SER A 151 44.23 -40.63 59.09
CA SER A 151 45.45 -41.12 59.73
C SER A 151 46.40 -41.65 58.66
N VAL A 152 47.68 -41.30 58.82
CA VAL A 152 48.83 -41.61 57.97
C VAL A 152 49.30 -43.05 58.19
#